data_AF-A0A399SLU9-F1
#
_entry.id   AF-A0A399SLU9-F1
#
_cell.length_a   1.000
_cell.length_b   1.000
_cell.length_c   1.000
_cell.angle_alpha   90.00
_cell.angle_beta   90.00
_cell.angle_gamma   90.00
#
_symmetry.space_group_name_H-M   'P 1'
#
loop_
_entity.id
_entity.type
_entity.pdbx_description
1 polymer ?
#
loop_
_entity_poly.entity_id
_entity_poly.type
_entity_poly.pdbx_seq_one_letter_code
_entity_poly.pdbx_strand_id
1 'polypeptide(L)'
;MDHADWDARVATFWAAADDERPDKTVAGMRALVAERPADDPRALYELASAHDLVGREAEAVPLYQAAIAGGLDAAHLPFAVIQLASSLRNVGEAAEAVALLEAMPDDAHAPGRDAFLALALHDAGRPTEALAVAL
;
A
#
# COMPACT_ATOMS: atom_id res chain seq x y z
N MET A 1 -25.92 -3.90 3.50
CA MET A 1 -24.92 -4.89 3.94
C MET A 1 -24.21 -4.27 5.13
N ASP A 2 -24.03 -5.01 6.21
CA ASP A 2 -23.37 -4.49 7.42
C ASP A 2 -21.88 -4.24 7.13
N HIS A 3 -21.28 -3.19 7.70
CA HIS A 3 -19.85 -2.90 7.54
C HIS A 3 -19.00 -4.06 8.07
N ALA A 4 -19.40 -4.69 9.18
CA ALA A 4 -18.69 -5.81 9.78
C ALA A 4 -18.67 -7.06 8.89
N ASP A 5 -19.73 -7.26 8.08
CA ASP A 5 -19.81 -8.35 7.11
C ASP A 5 -18.85 -8.14 5.94
N TRP A 6 -18.70 -6.90 5.47
CA TRP A 6 -17.76 -6.57 4.40
C TRP A 6 -16.29 -6.73 4.84
N ASP A 7 -15.92 -6.23 6.02
CA ASP A 7 -14.54 -6.34 6.54
C ASP A 7 -14.13 -7.81 6.72
N ALA A 8 -15.04 -8.67 7.20
CA ALA A 8 -14.79 -10.10 7.34
C ALA A 8 -14.58 -10.79 5.98
N ARG A 9 -15.29 -10.37 4.95
CA ARG A 9 -15.14 -10.90 3.58
C ARG A 9 -13.83 -10.45 2.95
N VAL A 10 -13.41 -9.21 3.18
CA VAL A 10 -12.08 -8.71 2.78
C VAL A 10 -10.98 -9.49 3.48
N ALA A 11 -11.08 -9.71 4.79
CA ALA A 11 -10.12 -10.55 5.52
C ALA A 11 -10.08 -11.99 4.98
N THR A 12 -11.24 -12.57 4.67
CA THR A 12 -11.33 -13.90 4.06
C THR A 12 -10.70 -13.94 2.67
N PHE A 13 -10.87 -12.88 1.86
CA PHE A 13 -10.21 -12.75 0.58
C PHE A 13 -8.68 -12.75 0.75
N TRP A 14 -8.14 -11.93 1.66
CA TRP A 14 -6.70 -11.86 1.89
C TRP A 14 -6.08 -13.16 2.38
N ALA A 15 -6.80 -13.92 3.21
CA ALA A 15 -6.36 -15.24 3.65
C ALA A 15 -6.21 -16.25 2.50
N ALA A 16 -6.80 -15.98 1.33
CA ALA A 16 -6.77 -16.83 0.14
C ALA A 16 -6.15 -16.14 -1.09
N ALA A 17 -5.64 -14.92 -0.95
CA ALA A 17 -5.04 -14.15 -2.03
C ALA A 17 -3.77 -14.85 -2.53
N ASP A 18 -3.53 -14.72 -3.84
CA ASP A 18 -2.50 -15.49 -4.53
C ASP A 18 -1.93 -14.66 -5.68
N ASP A 19 -0.66 -14.29 -5.57
CA ASP A 19 0.07 -13.50 -6.56
C ASP A 19 0.37 -14.29 -7.84
N GLU A 20 0.36 -15.63 -7.80
CA GLU A 20 0.48 -16.48 -8.99
C GLU A 20 -0.78 -16.44 -9.88
N ARG A 21 -1.88 -15.84 -9.40
CA ARG A 21 -3.14 -15.67 -10.14
C ARG A 21 -3.57 -14.20 -10.21
N PRO A 22 -2.77 -13.33 -10.87
CA PRO A 22 -2.92 -11.87 -10.80
C PRO A 22 -4.31 -11.38 -11.18
N ASP A 23 -4.85 -11.84 -12.31
CA ASP A 23 -6.17 -11.41 -12.80
C ASP A 23 -7.31 -11.87 -11.89
N LYS A 24 -7.18 -13.08 -11.32
CA LYS A 24 -8.20 -13.62 -10.40
C LYS A 24 -8.19 -12.84 -9.07
N THR A 25 -7.01 -12.56 -8.53
CA THR A 25 -6.83 -11.81 -7.29
C THR A 25 -7.40 -10.41 -7.43
N VAL A 26 -6.98 -9.66 -8.45
CA VAL A 26 -7.51 -8.30 -8.70
C VAL A 26 -9.01 -8.31 -8.98
N ALA A 27 -9.52 -9.24 -9.79
CA ALA A 27 -10.96 -9.32 -10.07
C ALA A 27 -11.79 -9.65 -8.82
N GLY A 28 -11.27 -10.53 -7.95
CA GLY A 28 -11.91 -10.88 -6.68
C GLY A 28 -12.02 -9.69 -5.75
N MET A 29 -10.94 -8.92 -5.56
CA MET A 29 -10.98 -7.72 -4.74
C MET A 29 -11.90 -6.64 -5.36
N ARG A 30 -11.83 -6.45 -6.69
CA ARG A 30 -12.71 -5.50 -7.39
C ARG A 30 -14.19 -5.79 -7.17
N ALA A 31 -14.58 -7.06 -7.10
CA ALA A 31 -15.96 -7.44 -6.82
C ALA A 31 -16.40 -7.01 -5.41
N LEU A 32 -15.53 -7.12 -4.39
CA LEU A 32 -15.80 -6.65 -3.03
C LEU A 32 -15.87 -5.12 -2.98
N VAL A 33 -14.95 -4.45 -3.66
CA VAL A 33 -14.88 -2.98 -3.70
C VAL A 33 -16.09 -2.36 -4.39
N ALA A 34 -16.66 -3.02 -5.41
CA ALA A 34 -17.87 -2.57 -6.10
C ALA A 34 -19.13 -2.51 -5.22
N GLU A 35 -19.09 -3.07 -4.00
CA GLU A 35 -20.17 -3.00 -3.02
C GLU A 35 -20.12 -1.73 -2.15
N ARG A 36 -19.05 -0.94 -2.28
CA ARG A 36 -18.82 0.33 -1.58
C ARG A 36 -18.94 1.52 -2.56
N PRO A 37 -19.12 2.75 -2.06
CA PRO A 37 -18.96 3.96 -2.88
C PRO A 37 -17.62 3.96 -3.63
N ALA A 38 -17.61 4.50 -4.85
CA ALA A 38 -16.41 4.50 -5.70
C ALA A 38 -15.24 5.31 -5.12
N ASP A 39 -15.55 6.26 -4.23
CA ASP A 39 -14.62 7.12 -3.51
C ASP A 39 -14.38 6.68 -2.06
N ASP A 40 -14.86 5.50 -1.66
CA ASP A 40 -14.64 4.95 -0.33
C ASP A 40 -13.13 4.69 -0.10
N PRO A 41 -12.49 5.40 0.86
CA PRO A 41 -11.04 5.31 1.06
C PRO A 41 -10.56 3.90 1.39
N ARG A 42 -11.35 3.17 2.18
CA ARG A 42 -11.03 1.81 2.61
C ARG A 42 -11.09 0.86 1.41
N ALA A 43 -12.10 1.00 0.57
CA ALA A 43 -12.26 0.18 -0.64
C ALA A 43 -11.15 0.47 -1.67
N LEU A 44 -10.75 1.73 -1.83
CA LEU A 44 -9.64 2.13 -2.70
C LEU A 44 -8.30 1.54 -2.22
N TYR A 45 -8.02 1.63 -0.92
CA TYR A 45 -6.82 1.01 -0.32
C TYR A 45 -6.75 -0.49 -0.58
N GLU A 46 -7.89 -1.18 -0.47
CA GLU A 46 -7.97 -2.61 -0.70
C GLU A 46 -7.69 -3.01 -2.15
N LEU A 47 -8.25 -2.25 -3.10
CA LEU A 47 -7.95 -2.45 -4.51
C LEU A 47 -6.49 -2.12 -4.84
N ALA A 48 -5.94 -1.05 -4.27
CA ALA A 48 -4.53 -0.69 -4.42
C ALA A 48 -3.62 -1.83 -3.98
N SER A 49 -3.89 -2.38 -2.79
CA SER A 49 -3.13 -3.50 -2.23
C SER A 49 -3.23 -4.76 -3.08
N ALA A 50 -4.39 -5.03 -3.69
CA ALA A 50 -4.54 -6.18 -4.59
C ALA A 50 -3.75 -5.99 -5.90
N HIS A 51 -3.62 -4.77 -6.40
CA HIS A 51 -2.75 -4.45 -7.54
C HIS A 51 -1.27 -4.55 -7.16
N ASP A 52 -0.87 -4.00 -6.02
CA ASP A 52 0.50 -4.03 -5.51
C ASP A 52 0.99 -5.47 -5.28
N LEU A 53 0.17 -6.31 -4.61
CA LEU A 53 0.48 -7.72 -4.38
C LEU A 53 0.88 -8.47 -5.66
N VAL A 54 0.26 -8.13 -6.78
CA VAL A 54 0.43 -8.86 -8.05
C VAL A 54 1.43 -8.17 -9.00
N GLY A 55 2.21 -7.21 -8.52
CA GLY A 55 3.19 -6.47 -9.30
C GLY A 55 2.57 -5.53 -10.35
N ARG A 56 1.43 -4.92 -10.02
CA ARG A 56 0.75 -3.88 -10.82
C ARG A 56 0.84 -2.53 -10.12
N GLU A 57 2.05 -2.11 -9.80
CA GLU A 57 2.33 -0.92 -9.00
C GLU A 57 1.82 0.36 -9.67
N ALA A 58 1.93 0.45 -11.00
CA ALA A 58 1.44 1.61 -11.76
C ALA A 58 -0.08 1.81 -11.60
N GLU A 59 -0.84 0.73 -11.45
CA GLU A 59 -2.27 0.79 -11.13
C GLU A 59 -2.54 0.98 -9.63
N ALA A 60 -1.66 0.51 -8.76
CA ALA A 60 -1.80 0.64 -7.30
C ALA A 60 -1.57 2.08 -6.81
N VAL A 61 -0.56 2.76 -7.32
CA VAL A 61 -0.15 4.13 -6.91
C VAL A 61 -1.33 5.12 -6.87
N PRO A 62 -2.09 5.34 -7.96
CA PRO A 62 -3.18 6.32 -7.93
C PRO A 62 -4.31 5.92 -6.96
N LEU A 63 -4.50 4.63 -6.71
CA LEU A 63 -5.51 4.14 -5.77
C LEU A 63 -5.08 4.37 -4.31
N TYR A 64 -3.81 4.12 -3.97
CA TYR A 64 -3.28 4.46 -2.66
C TYR A 64 -3.34 5.97 -2.39
N GLN A 65 -2.93 6.79 -3.35
CA GLN A 65 -3.01 8.25 -3.25
C GLN A 65 -4.45 8.71 -3.01
N ALA A 66 -5.42 8.16 -3.77
CA ALA A 66 -6.83 8.49 -3.60
C ALA A 66 -7.39 8.03 -2.24
N ALA A 67 -7.01 6.85 -1.76
CA ALA A 67 -7.40 6.36 -0.44
C ALA A 67 -6.88 7.29 0.67
N ILE A 68 -5.60 7.66 0.62
CA ILE A 68 -4.98 8.55 1.62
C ILE A 68 -5.66 9.92 1.58
N ALA A 69 -5.84 10.51 0.39
CA ALA A 69 -6.49 11.81 0.22
C ALA A 69 -7.96 11.81 0.65
N GLY A 70 -8.66 10.68 0.51
CA GLY A 70 -10.05 10.49 0.92
C GLY A 70 -10.25 10.34 2.43
N GLY A 71 -9.17 10.29 3.23
CA GLY A 71 -9.26 10.16 4.69
C GLY A 71 -9.35 8.71 5.15
N LEU A 72 -8.44 7.86 4.67
CA LEU A 72 -8.27 6.49 5.15
C LEU A 72 -8.11 6.45 6.69
N ASP A 73 -8.70 5.45 7.32
CA ASP A 73 -8.70 5.33 8.77
C ASP A 73 -7.30 5.08 9.35
N ALA A 74 -7.13 5.42 10.62
CA ALA A 74 -5.84 5.38 11.30
C ALA A 74 -5.23 3.97 11.40
N ALA A 75 -6.03 2.90 11.29
CA ALA A 75 -5.50 1.54 11.35
C ALA A 75 -4.84 1.13 10.02
N HIS A 76 -5.27 1.71 8.89
CA HIS A 76 -4.75 1.38 7.56
C HIS A 76 -3.81 2.44 6.98
N LEU A 77 -3.94 3.71 7.40
CA LEU A 77 -3.16 4.82 6.85
C LEU A 77 -1.63 4.58 6.87
N PRO A 78 -1.00 4.13 7.98
CA PRO A 78 0.44 3.90 7.99
C PRO A 78 0.87 2.81 7.00
N PHE A 79 0.08 1.74 6.87
CA PHE A 79 0.34 0.68 5.89
C PHE A 79 0.18 1.21 4.46
N ALA A 80 -0.86 2.01 4.19
CA ALA A 80 -1.06 2.61 2.87
C ALA A 80 0.11 3.49 2.43
N VAL A 81 0.69 4.27 3.34
CA VAL A 81 1.86 5.12 3.05
C VAL A 81 3.09 4.25 2.76
N ILE A 82 3.34 3.21 3.56
CA ILE A 82 4.49 2.31 3.34
C ILE A 82 4.35 1.56 2.01
N GLN A 83 3.16 1.01 1.72
CA GLN A 83 2.92 0.30 0.46
C GLN A 83 3.00 1.25 -0.73
N LEU A 84 2.42 2.46 -0.66
CA LEU A 84 2.58 3.48 -1.70
C LEU A 84 4.05 3.78 -1.97
N ALA A 85 4.86 3.98 -0.92
CA ALA A 85 6.29 4.21 -1.08
C ALA A 85 7.00 3.02 -1.73
N SER A 86 6.64 1.79 -1.37
CA SER A 86 7.14 0.57 -2.01
C SER A 86 6.75 0.51 -3.50
N SER A 87 5.50 0.83 -3.85
CA SER A 87 5.06 0.85 -5.25
C SER A 87 5.76 1.95 -6.04
N LEU A 88 5.94 3.14 -5.46
CA LEU A 88 6.64 4.28 -6.08
C LEU A 88 8.09 3.96 -6.43
N ARG A 89 8.86 3.31 -5.55
CA ARG A 89 10.24 2.89 -5.88
C ARG A 89 10.27 1.89 -7.05
N ASN A 90 9.31 0.96 -7.11
CA ASN A 90 9.24 -0.03 -8.19
C ASN A 90 8.91 0.59 -9.55
N VAL A 91 8.17 1.71 -9.58
CA VAL A 91 7.90 2.48 -10.82
C VAL A 91 8.95 3.55 -11.12
N GLY A 92 10.03 3.61 -10.36
CA GLY A 92 11.16 4.52 -10.59
C GLY A 92 11.05 5.90 -9.91
N GLU A 93 10.06 6.10 -9.05
CA GLU A 93 9.81 7.35 -8.32
C GLU A 93 10.39 7.29 -6.88
N ALA A 94 11.62 6.78 -6.76
CA ALA A 94 12.26 6.54 -5.47
C ALA A 94 12.41 7.80 -4.60
N ALA A 95 12.61 8.98 -5.18
CA ALA A 95 12.70 10.24 -4.43
C ALA A 95 11.38 10.60 -3.72
N GLU A 96 10.24 10.32 -4.34
CA GLU A 96 8.92 10.54 -3.72
C GLU A 96 8.66 9.51 -2.62
N ALA A 97 9.05 8.25 -2.85
CA ALA A 97 8.99 7.19 -1.84
C ALA A 97 9.77 7.58 -0.56
N VAL A 98 10.99 8.12 -0.72
CA VAL A 98 11.79 8.60 0.42
C VAL A 98 11.07 9.72 1.17
N ALA A 99 10.57 10.73 0.46
CA ALA A 99 9.89 11.87 1.09
C ALA A 99 8.65 11.46 1.90
N LEU A 100 7.87 10.49 1.40
CA LEU A 100 6.72 9.94 2.11
C LEU A 100 7.14 9.24 3.41
N LEU A 101 8.18 8.40 3.35
CA LEU A 101 8.63 7.62 4.49
C LEU A 101 9.32 8.50 5.55
N GLU A 102 10.12 9.49 5.16
CA GLU A 102 10.74 10.45 6.09
C GLU A 102 9.69 11.33 6.82
N ALA A 103 8.51 11.53 6.24
CA ALA A 103 7.43 12.29 6.85
C ALA A 103 6.60 11.49 7.87
N MET A 104 6.75 10.16 7.92
CA MET A 104 6.02 9.31 8.87
C MET A 104 6.57 9.47 10.29
N PRO A 105 5.69 9.50 11.32
CA PRO A 105 6.12 9.64 12.71
C PRO A 105 6.90 8.42 13.20
N ASP A 106 7.72 8.62 14.23
CA ASP A 106 8.34 7.54 15.00
C ASP A 106 7.32 6.87 15.92
N ASP A 107 6.70 5.80 15.45
CA ASP A 107 5.70 5.03 16.19
C ASP A 107 5.87 3.50 16.00
N ALA A 108 4.82 2.72 16.27
CA ALA A 108 4.85 1.27 16.15
C ALA A 108 5.14 0.76 14.72
N HIS A 109 5.02 1.61 13.70
CA HIS A 109 5.26 1.27 12.29
C HIS A 109 6.67 1.64 11.84
N ALA A 110 7.49 2.27 12.69
CA ALA A 110 8.87 2.64 12.39
C ALA A 110 9.71 1.48 11.81
N PRO A 111 9.66 0.23 12.31
CA PRO A 111 10.45 -0.86 11.71
C PRO A 111 10.11 -1.15 10.24
N GLY A 112 8.82 -1.09 9.88
CA GLY A 112 8.38 -1.28 8.50
C GLY A 112 8.77 -0.08 7.63
N ARG A 113 8.51 1.13 8.12
CA ARG A 113 8.93 2.39 7.49
C ARG A 113 10.43 2.40 7.19
N ASP A 114 11.27 2.08 8.18
CA ASP A 114 12.72 2.15 8.09
C ASP A 114 13.27 1.12 7.09
N ALA A 115 12.70 -0.10 7.07
CA ALA A 115 13.05 -1.11 6.08
C ALA A 115 12.80 -0.61 4.64
N PHE A 116 11.61 -0.05 4.37
CA PHE A 116 11.29 0.48 3.05
C PHE A 116 12.01 1.80 2.75
N LEU A 117 12.35 2.60 3.77
CA LEU A 117 13.12 3.83 3.61
C LEU A 117 14.55 3.50 3.17
N ALA A 118 15.18 2.50 3.77
CA ALA A 118 16.48 2.02 3.33
C ALA A 118 16.46 1.56 1.86
N LEU A 119 15.43 0.83 1.44
CA LEU A 119 15.27 0.42 0.04
C LEU A 119 15.08 1.63 -0.89
N ALA A 120 14.19 2.55 -0.54
CA ALA A 120 13.93 3.75 -1.34
C ALA A 120 15.17 4.66 -1.43
N LEU A 121 15.94 4.82 -0.34
CA LEU A 121 17.22 5.54 -0.34
C LEU A 121 18.25 4.88 -1.26
N HIS A 122 18.33 3.55 -1.25
CA HIS A 122 19.21 2.81 -2.16
C HIS A 122 18.83 3.06 -3.62
N ASP A 123 17.54 2.90 -3.95
CA ASP A 123 17.00 3.11 -5.30
C ASP A 123 17.16 4.58 -5.76
N ALA A 124 17.18 5.54 -4.83
CA ALA A 124 17.46 6.95 -5.07
C ALA A 124 18.96 7.30 -5.16
N GLY A 125 19.86 6.31 -5.11
CA GLY A 125 21.31 6.53 -5.20
C GLY A 125 21.96 7.09 -3.93
N ARG A 126 21.32 6.91 -2.77
CA ARG A 126 21.80 7.31 -1.43
C ARG A 126 22.19 6.09 -0.55
N PRO A 127 23.11 5.21 -1.00
CA PRO A 127 23.37 3.92 -0.34
C PRO A 127 23.97 4.03 1.07
N THR A 128 24.73 5.09 1.36
CA THR A 128 25.28 5.30 2.71
C THR A 128 24.18 5.60 3.72
N GLU A 129 23.19 6.42 3.34
CA GLU A 129 22.05 6.74 4.18
C GLU A 129 21.13 5.52 4.33
N ALA A 130 20.93 4.76 3.25
CA ALA A 130 20.20 3.49 3.30
C ALA A 130 20.79 2.51 4.34
N LEU A 131 22.12 2.35 4.37
CA LEU A 131 22.78 1.47 5.34
C LEU A 131 22.67 1.99 6.79
N ALA A 132 22.70 3.31 6.98
CA ALA A 132 22.55 3.91 8.30
C ALA A 132 21.15 3.74 8.89
N VAL A 133 20.13 3.63 8.04
CA VAL A 133 18.75 3.31 8.47
C VAL A 133 18.59 1.82 8.79
N ALA A 134 19.30 0.93 8.08
CA ALA A 134 19.09 -0.50 8.15
C ALA A 134 19.85 -1.24 9.28
N LEU A 135 20.90 -0.63 9.87
CA LEU A 135 21.87 -1.29 10.76
C LEU A 135 22.20 -0.46 12.01
#